data_AF-A0A9N9MCQ4-F1
#
_entry.id   AF-A0A9N9MCQ4-F1
#
_cell.length_a   1.000
_cell.length_b   1.000
_cell.length_c   1.000
_cell.angle_alpha   90.00
_cell.angle_beta   90.00
_cell.angle_gamma   90.00
#
_symmetry.space_group_name_H-M   'P 1'
#
loop_
_entity.id
_entity.type
_entity.pdbx_description
1 polymer ?
#
loop_
_entity_poly.entity_id
_entity_poly.type
_entity_poly.pdbx_seq_one_letter_code
_entity_poly.pdbx_strand_id
1 'polypeptide(L)'
;MSTPVKKVPIHLQSSQNRLVIRHGKIVNEDGVLEEDVYIEDGIIKQIGKNLIIPGGTRTIDARGKLVLPGGIDPHTHFEFEFMGAKSVDDFYQGTKAAVSGGTTMIIDFAFPKPGESILDCFYNYRQKADDKVCCDYALHMCLPHWSEQVKREMEILCKEHGINSFKMFMAYSFMLNDAELYSAFEQCQKLGAVAQVHAENGAIIVKNIERLLSKGIVGPEGHELSRPEEVESEAVNRACVIAKQVKCPLYVVHVMSKQAAQVLNLARENGNQVYGEALVAGLATDGNQCKHQCFQHAAGHVLSPPLRSDPTTPLALMNFMAQDVLQVVGSDNCTFNKAQKELGKDNFTKIPNGVNGVEDRMSVVWEKGVHTGIIDPCRFVAITSTNAAKIFNLYPRKGYIGVGSDADIVVWNPNATRTISAKTHHQAVDFNIFEGMVCHGVPEYVVVNGRVILDEGQLRAVEGFGRFIDTPVFPPYVYDPSKLEELKPQNNGNVEEEIQNIREIEKLHLEEKTCLTPTLPESTASTPSGRGARPEGQRNIQDSTFSISEDLDTDRKSCIRVRNPPGGKSSGFW
;
A
#
# COMPACT_ATOMS: atom_id res chain seq x y z
N MET A 1 21.20 18.36 -56.31
CA MET A 1 20.59 17.07 -55.88
C MET A 1 20.79 16.96 -54.38
N SER A 2 19.77 17.23 -53.56
CA SER A 2 19.84 16.98 -52.11
C SER A 2 19.31 15.58 -51.84
N THR A 3 20.10 14.76 -51.17
CA THR A 3 19.68 13.45 -50.67
C THR A 3 18.45 13.60 -49.77
N PRO A 4 17.38 12.80 -49.97
CA PRO A 4 16.22 12.87 -49.10
C PRO A 4 16.57 12.23 -47.75
N VAL A 5 16.34 12.99 -46.68
CA VAL A 5 16.43 12.51 -45.30
C VAL A 5 15.51 11.30 -45.16
N LYS A 6 16.07 10.14 -44.82
CA LYS A 6 15.28 8.94 -44.49
C LYS A 6 14.34 9.29 -43.35
N LYS A 7 13.03 9.36 -43.64
CA LYS A 7 11.99 9.32 -42.61
C LYS A 7 12.14 8.00 -41.87
N VAL A 8 12.64 8.05 -40.64
CA VAL A 8 12.54 6.93 -39.70
C VAL A 8 11.03 6.68 -39.51
N PRO A 9 10.53 5.45 -39.70
CA PRO A 9 9.14 5.15 -39.43
C PRO A 9 8.92 5.34 -37.92
N ILE A 10 8.15 6.35 -37.54
CA ILE A 10 7.58 6.39 -36.20
C ILE A 10 6.60 5.22 -36.16
N HIS A 11 7.00 4.10 -35.55
CA HIS A 11 6.06 3.05 -35.18
C HIS A 11 4.99 3.70 -34.28
N LEU A 12 3.81 3.97 -34.81
CA LEU A 12 2.69 4.56 -34.07
C LEU A 12 2.19 3.68 -32.91
N GLN A 13 2.63 2.42 -32.84
CA GLN A 13 2.45 1.56 -31.67
C GLN A 13 3.44 1.84 -30.52
N SER A 14 4.59 2.48 -30.78
CA SER A 14 5.63 2.77 -29.78
C SER A 14 5.35 4.03 -28.94
N SER A 15 4.66 5.04 -29.49
CA SER A 15 4.37 6.28 -28.76
C SER A 15 3.31 6.12 -27.65
N GLN A 16 2.53 5.03 -27.65
CA GLN A 16 1.53 4.77 -26.62
C GLN A 16 2.11 4.16 -25.33
N ASN A 17 3.34 3.64 -25.37
CA ASN A 17 4.02 2.99 -24.25
C ASN A 17 5.10 3.85 -23.59
N ARG A 18 5.25 5.10 -24.03
CA ARG A 18 6.25 6.04 -23.49
C ARG A 18 5.57 7.15 -22.72
N LEU A 19 5.89 7.23 -21.44
CA LEU A 19 5.41 8.28 -20.54
C LEU A 19 6.60 8.97 -19.88
N VAL A 20 6.49 10.26 -19.66
CA VAL A 20 7.35 10.98 -18.73
C VAL A 20 6.47 11.71 -17.73
N ILE A 21 6.74 11.53 -16.44
CA ILE A 21 6.12 12.30 -15.36
C ILE A 21 7.15 13.35 -14.96
N ARG A 22 6.80 14.63 -15.07
CA ARG A 22 7.76 15.70 -14.79
C ARG A 22 7.33 16.62 -13.66
N HIS A 23 8.32 17.19 -12.97
CA HIS A 23 8.18 18.27 -11.98
C HIS A 23 7.41 17.89 -10.70
N GLY A 24 7.27 16.59 -10.43
CA GLY A 24 6.64 16.07 -9.23
C GLY A 24 7.65 15.77 -8.12
N LYS A 25 7.12 15.45 -6.94
CA LYS A 25 7.90 14.89 -5.83
C LYS A 25 7.70 13.39 -5.79
N ILE A 26 8.71 12.61 -6.16
CA ILE A 26 8.72 11.16 -5.98
C ILE A 26 8.77 10.89 -4.47
N VAL A 27 7.86 10.07 -3.97
CA VAL A 27 7.83 9.66 -2.56
C VAL A 27 7.86 8.15 -2.51
N ASN A 28 8.93 7.61 -1.93
CA ASN A 28 9.04 6.21 -1.54
C ASN A 28 8.95 6.11 -0.01
N GLU A 29 9.00 4.90 0.55
CA GLU A 29 9.01 4.70 1.99
C GLU A 29 10.27 5.24 2.68
N ASP A 30 11.36 5.36 1.93
CA ASP A 30 12.70 5.71 2.41
C ASP A 30 13.08 7.18 2.16
N GLY A 31 12.29 7.92 1.37
CA GLY A 31 12.59 9.34 1.12
C GLY A 31 11.77 10.00 0.02
N VAL A 32 12.07 11.28 -0.18
CA VAL A 32 11.44 12.15 -1.18
C VAL A 32 12.49 12.69 -2.14
N LEU A 33 12.23 12.59 -3.45
CA LEU A 33 13.11 13.09 -4.52
C LEU A 33 12.34 14.05 -5.43
N GLU A 34 13.00 15.12 -5.88
CA GLU A 34 12.45 16.07 -6.87
C GLU A 34 13.05 15.80 -8.24
N GLU A 35 12.56 14.75 -8.90
CA GLU A 35 13.08 14.25 -10.17
C GLU A 35 11.95 13.83 -11.12
N ASP A 36 12.25 13.79 -12.41
CA ASP A 36 11.33 13.31 -13.44
C ASP A 36 11.44 11.77 -13.55
N VAL A 37 10.35 11.11 -13.94
CA VAL A 37 10.29 9.64 -14.14
C VAL A 37 10.00 9.36 -15.61
N TYR A 38 10.90 8.66 -16.30
CA TYR A 38 10.69 8.17 -17.66
C TYR A 38 10.33 6.69 -17.66
N ILE A 39 9.26 6.36 -18.38
CA ILE A 39 8.62 5.05 -18.45
C ILE A 39 8.60 4.61 -19.90
N GLU A 40 8.99 3.36 -20.14
CA GLU A 40 8.90 2.72 -21.45
C GLU A 40 8.56 1.24 -21.28
N ASP A 41 7.58 0.77 -22.06
CA ASP A 41 7.14 -0.62 -22.09
C ASP A 41 6.77 -1.18 -20.71
N GLY A 42 6.05 -0.37 -19.93
CA GLY A 42 5.54 -0.76 -18.62
C GLY A 42 6.55 -0.74 -17.48
N ILE A 43 7.78 -0.28 -17.72
CA ILE A 43 8.87 -0.26 -16.74
C ILE A 43 9.42 1.15 -16.57
N ILE A 44 9.80 1.51 -15.35
CA ILE A 44 10.55 2.75 -15.07
C ILE A 44 11.97 2.59 -15.60
N LYS A 45 12.34 3.38 -16.62
CA LYS A 45 13.65 3.28 -17.27
C LYS A 45 14.68 4.26 -16.73
N GLN A 46 14.26 5.47 -16.39
CA GLN A 46 15.16 6.50 -15.89
C GLN A 46 14.43 7.36 -14.86
N ILE A 47 15.17 7.77 -13.84
CA ILE A 47 14.77 8.77 -12.86
C ILE A 47 15.89 9.80 -12.85
N GLY A 48 15.55 11.09 -12.88
CA GLY A 48 16.54 12.14 -12.81
C GLY A 48 16.03 13.51 -13.22
N LYS A 49 16.89 14.52 -13.14
CA LYS A 49 16.58 15.89 -13.56
C LYS A 49 16.90 16.08 -15.04
N ASN A 50 16.08 16.88 -15.73
CA ASN A 50 16.32 17.28 -17.12
C ASN A 50 16.50 16.09 -18.08
N LEU A 51 15.71 15.01 -17.89
CA LEU A 51 15.79 13.81 -18.71
C LEU A 51 15.67 14.12 -20.21
N ILE A 52 16.61 13.58 -21.00
CA ILE A 52 16.58 13.58 -22.46
C ILE A 52 15.71 12.39 -22.88
N ILE A 53 14.49 12.68 -23.31
CA ILE A 53 13.50 11.65 -23.66
C ILE A 53 13.31 11.53 -25.17
N PRO A 54 13.01 10.34 -25.69
CA PRO A 54 12.66 10.17 -27.10
C PRO A 54 11.45 11.01 -27.51
N GLY A 55 11.42 11.46 -28.77
CA GLY A 55 10.24 12.14 -29.34
C GLY A 55 9.00 11.24 -29.35
N GLY A 56 7.81 11.86 -29.26
CA GLY A 56 6.53 11.14 -29.19
C GLY A 56 6.17 10.60 -27.80
N THR A 57 6.96 10.91 -26.77
CA THR A 57 6.66 10.59 -25.37
C THR A 57 5.55 11.47 -24.83
N ARG A 58 4.52 10.87 -24.22
CA ARG A 58 3.45 11.64 -23.55
C ARG A 58 3.97 12.17 -22.21
N THR A 59 3.76 13.47 -21.96
CA THR A 59 4.18 14.14 -20.73
C THR A 59 2.99 14.29 -19.78
N ILE A 60 3.19 13.90 -18.52
CA ILE A 60 2.31 14.20 -17.38
C ILE A 60 2.99 15.25 -16.52
N ASP A 61 2.26 16.32 -16.22
CA ASP A 61 2.74 17.42 -15.41
C ASP A 61 2.33 17.26 -13.95
N ALA A 62 3.31 16.96 -13.10
CA ALA A 62 3.14 16.69 -11.69
C ALA A 62 3.55 17.88 -10.79
N ARG A 63 3.64 19.11 -11.33
CA ARG A 63 3.94 20.31 -10.51
C ARG A 63 3.01 20.41 -9.30
N GLY A 64 3.60 20.50 -8.11
CA GLY A 64 2.89 20.60 -6.84
C GLY A 64 2.20 19.31 -6.37
N LYS A 65 2.46 18.19 -7.06
CA LYS A 65 1.87 16.87 -6.80
C LYS A 65 2.94 15.89 -6.35
N LEU A 66 2.50 14.81 -5.73
CA LEU A 66 3.37 13.69 -5.36
C LEU A 66 3.28 12.61 -6.44
N VAL A 67 4.37 11.89 -6.63
CA VAL A 67 4.47 10.72 -7.51
C VAL A 67 4.75 9.54 -6.60
N LEU A 68 3.75 8.69 -6.41
CA LEU A 68 3.74 7.59 -5.44
C LEU A 68 3.74 6.25 -6.18
N PRO A 69 4.32 5.17 -5.62
CA PRO A 69 3.96 3.84 -6.06
C PRO A 69 2.44 3.67 -6.00
N GLY A 70 1.88 2.95 -6.97
CA GLY A 70 0.48 2.57 -6.91
C GLY A 70 0.19 1.73 -5.67
N GLY A 71 -0.97 1.97 -5.07
CA GLY A 71 -1.39 1.25 -3.87
C GLY A 71 -1.49 -0.25 -4.14
N ILE A 72 -1.15 -1.05 -3.13
CA ILE A 72 -1.37 -2.50 -3.12
C ILE A 72 -2.39 -2.80 -2.03
N ASP A 73 -3.52 -3.39 -2.41
CA ASP A 73 -4.54 -3.84 -1.46
C ASP A 73 -4.46 -5.37 -1.31
N PRO A 74 -3.87 -5.87 -0.22
CA PRO A 74 -3.68 -7.32 -0.05
C PRO A 74 -4.94 -8.04 0.45
N HIS A 75 -6.08 -7.34 0.59
CA HIS A 75 -7.27 -7.94 1.18
C HIS A 75 -8.53 -7.58 0.39
N THR A 76 -8.83 -8.40 -0.60
CA THR A 76 -10.02 -8.26 -1.45
C THR A 76 -10.78 -9.58 -1.58
N HIS A 77 -12.10 -9.49 -1.81
CA HIS A 77 -12.99 -10.63 -2.04
C HIS A 77 -13.97 -10.33 -3.18
N PHE A 78 -13.45 -10.33 -4.41
CA PHE A 78 -14.27 -10.10 -5.60
C PHE A 78 -15.02 -11.36 -6.03
N GLU A 79 -16.30 -11.19 -6.39
CA GLU A 79 -17.21 -12.29 -6.74
C GLU A 79 -17.33 -13.41 -5.69
N PHE A 80 -16.93 -13.16 -4.43
CA PHE A 80 -16.94 -14.16 -3.38
C PHE A 80 -18.35 -14.54 -2.95
N GLU A 81 -18.64 -15.84 -2.90
CA GLU A 81 -19.93 -16.37 -2.44
C GLU A 81 -19.86 -16.67 -0.95
N PHE A 82 -20.60 -15.88 -0.15
CA PHE A 82 -20.56 -15.97 1.30
C PHE A 82 -21.93 -15.72 1.92
N MET A 83 -22.28 -16.53 2.93
CA MET A 83 -23.52 -16.40 3.71
C MET A 83 -24.80 -16.30 2.85
N GLY A 84 -24.85 -17.03 1.73
CA GLY A 84 -26.02 -17.07 0.84
C GLY A 84 -26.13 -15.90 -0.14
N ALA A 85 -25.11 -15.04 -0.23
CA ALA A 85 -25.02 -13.97 -1.21
C ALA A 85 -23.67 -14.01 -1.94
N LYS A 86 -23.57 -13.29 -3.06
CA LYS A 86 -22.34 -13.12 -3.83
C LYS A 86 -21.92 -11.65 -3.77
N SER A 87 -20.63 -11.40 -3.52
CA SER A 87 -20.04 -10.06 -3.57
C SER A 87 -20.35 -9.40 -4.92
N VAL A 88 -20.82 -8.15 -4.91
CA VAL A 88 -21.31 -7.46 -6.11
C VAL A 88 -20.20 -6.82 -6.90
N ASP A 89 -19.08 -6.47 -6.26
CA ASP A 89 -17.86 -6.13 -6.98
C ASP A 89 -17.24 -7.41 -7.53
N ASP A 90 -17.20 -7.46 -8.86
CA ASP A 90 -16.56 -8.52 -9.60
C ASP A 90 -15.09 -8.17 -9.90
N PHE A 91 -14.30 -9.06 -10.49
CA PHE A 91 -12.88 -8.74 -10.74
C PHE A 91 -12.69 -7.52 -11.65
N TYR A 92 -13.60 -7.27 -12.60
CA TYR A 92 -13.54 -6.10 -13.47
C TYR A 92 -13.93 -4.84 -12.69
N GLN A 93 -15.11 -4.82 -12.06
CA GLN A 93 -15.62 -3.66 -11.35
C GLN A 93 -14.76 -3.30 -10.14
N GLY A 94 -14.32 -4.32 -9.38
CA GLY A 94 -13.47 -4.16 -8.21
C GLY A 94 -12.11 -3.57 -8.55
N THR A 95 -11.42 -4.09 -9.57
CA THR A 95 -10.12 -3.53 -10.00
C THR A 95 -10.27 -2.17 -10.69
N LYS A 96 -11.37 -1.93 -11.42
CA LYS A 96 -11.72 -0.61 -11.95
C LYS A 96 -11.87 0.41 -10.82
N ALA A 97 -12.54 0.04 -9.73
CA ALA A 97 -12.68 0.87 -8.53
C ALA A 97 -11.33 1.08 -7.82
N ALA A 98 -10.52 0.04 -7.69
CA ALA A 98 -9.17 0.11 -7.12
C ALA A 98 -8.31 1.16 -7.85
N VAL A 99 -8.26 1.08 -9.19
CA VAL A 99 -7.47 2.00 -10.02
C VAL A 99 -8.01 3.42 -9.94
N SER A 100 -9.33 3.61 -9.87
CA SER A 100 -9.92 4.94 -9.65
C SER A 100 -9.48 5.55 -8.30
N GLY A 101 -9.20 4.71 -7.31
CA GLY A 101 -8.71 5.08 -5.98
C GLY A 101 -7.19 5.26 -5.87
N GLY A 102 -6.43 4.95 -6.91
CA GLY A 102 -4.96 4.93 -6.89
C GLY A 102 -4.33 3.58 -6.50
N THR A 103 -5.13 2.54 -6.29
CA THR A 103 -4.61 1.17 -6.06
C THR A 103 -4.41 0.48 -7.40
N THR A 104 -3.20 -0.02 -7.65
CA THR A 104 -2.79 -0.63 -8.94
C THR A 104 -2.50 -2.12 -8.83
N MET A 105 -2.60 -2.69 -7.63
CA MET A 105 -2.54 -4.12 -7.43
C MET A 105 -3.48 -4.57 -6.31
N ILE A 106 -4.14 -5.70 -6.50
CA ILE A 106 -4.93 -6.38 -5.48
C ILE A 106 -4.37 -7.77 -5.19
N ILE A 107 -4.57 -8.27 -3.98
CA ILE A 107 -4.40 -9.69 -3.66
C ILE A 107 -5.74 -10.20 -3.13
N ASP A 108 -6.33 -11.16 -3.83
CA ASP A 108 -7.67 -11.69 -3.55
C ASP A 108 -7.57 -13.06 -2.86
N PHE A 109 -8.59 -13.44 -2.11
CA PHE A 109 -8.63 -14.72 -1.40
C PHE A 109 -9.34 -15.79 -2.22
N ALA A 110 -8.56 -16.74 -2.75
CA ALA A 110 -9.09 -17.95 -3.37
C ALA A 110 -9.67 -18.87 -2.27
N PHE A 111 -11.00 -18.95 -2.21
CA PHE A 111 -11.72 -19.72 -1.20
C PHE A 111 -12.34 -20.99 -1.80
N PRO A 112 -11.86 -22.20 -1.42
CA PRO A 112 -12.38 -23.44 -1.98
C PRO A 112 -13.79 -23.74 -1.48
N LYS A 113 -14.64 -24.22 -2.37
CA LYS A 113 -15.99 -24.71 -2.04
C LYS A 113 -15.89 -25.99 -1.20
N PRO A 114 -16.95 -26.36 -0.45
CA PRO A 114 -16.98 -27.62 0.28
C PRO A 114 -16.67 -28.82 -0.64
N GLY A 115 -15.59 -29.55 -0.33
CA GLY A 115 -15.13 -30.72 -1.09
C GLY A 115 -14.24 -30.41 -2.31
N GLU A 116 -13.98 -29.15 -2.62
CA GLU A 116 -13.06 -28.73 -3.69
C GLU A 116 -11.60 -28.81 -3.24
N SER A 117 -10.71 -29.24 -4.14
CA SER A 117 -9.25 -29.16 -3.94
C SER A 117 -8.80 -27.70 -3.91
N ILE A 118 -7.74 -27.38 -3.16
CA ILE A 118 -7.20 -26.01 -3.19
C ILE A 118 -6.52 -25.67 -4.52
N LEU A 119 -6.09 -26.68 -5.31
CA LEU A 119 -5.57 -26.48 -6.66
C LEU A 119 -6.69 -26.15 -7.65
N ASP A 120 -7.80 -26.90 -7.61
CA ASP A 120 -8.95 -26.61 -8.47
C ASP A 120 -9.52 -25.22 -8.17
N CYS A 121 -9.58 -24.85 -6.89
CA CYS A 121 -9.95 -23.50 -6.44
C CYS A 121 -9.04 -22.43 -7.06
N PHE A 122 -7.72 -22.62 -7.04
CA PHE A 122 -6.77 -21.70 -7.65
C PHE A 122 -7.07 -21.50 -9.14
N TYR A 123 -7.21 -22.58 -9.92
CA TYR A 123 -7.51 -22.48 -11.35
C TYR A 123 -8.87 -21.81 -11.61
N ASN A 124 -9.87 -22.10 -10.79
CA ASN A 124 -11.19 -21.47 -10.89
C ASN A 124 -11.12 -19.96 -10.63
N TYR A 125 -10.33 -19.50 -9.67
CA TYR A 125 -10.12 -18.07 -9.43
C TYR A 125 -9.34 -17.41 -10.56
N ARG A 126 -8.28 -18.05 -11.07
CA ARG A 126 -7.54 -17.58 -12.25
C ARG A 126 -8.45 -17.40 -13.46
N GLN A 127 -9.33 -18.37 -13.73
CA GLN A 127 -10.30 -18.30 -14.82
C GLN A 127 -11.31 -17.15 -14.65
N LYS A 128 -11.71 -16.81 -13.42
CA LYS A 128 -12.61 -15.68 -13.17
C LYS A 128 -11.93 -14.33 -13.33
N ALA A 129 -10.64 -14.24 -12.99
CA ALA A 129 -9.91 -12.99 -12.87
C ALA A 129 -9.14 -12.59 -14.13
N ASP A 130 -8.42 -13.54 -14.77
CA ASP A 130 -7.41 -13.25 -15.83
C ASP A 130 -7.98 -12.39 -16.98
N ASP A 131 -9.21 -12.67 -17.41
CA ASP A 131 -9.84 -11.94 -18.52
C ASP A 131 -10.57 -10.65 -18.08
N LYS A 132 -10.65 -10.35 -16.78
CA LYS A 132 -11.45 -9.25 -16.23
C LYS A 132 -10.64 -8.13 -15.60
N VAL A 133 -9.53 -8.45 -14.94
CA VAL A 133 -8.80 -7.50 -14.11
C VAL A 133 -8.29 -6.29 -14.90
N CYS A 134 -8.47 -5.09 -14.34
CA CYS A 134 -7.99 -3.83 -14.92
C CYS A 134 -6.57 -3.48 -14.47
N CYS A 135 -6.08 -4.13 -13.42
CA CYS A 135 -4.75 -3.94 -12.86
C CYS A 135 -4.16 -5.29 -12.41
N ASP A 136 -2.85 -5.32 -12.15
CA ASP A 136 -2.18 -6.56 -11.76
C ASP A 136 -2.78 -7.13 -10.46
N TYR A 137 -2.73 -8.46 -10.30
CA TYR A 137 -3.29 -9.12 -9.13
C TYR A 137 -2.49 -10.35 -8.72
N ALA A 138 -2.64 -10.78 -7.47
CA ALA A 138 -2.18 -12.07 -6.98
C ALA A 138 -3.28 -12.77 -6.17
N LEU A 139 -3.02 -13.97 -5.67
CA LEU A 139 -3.96 -14.73 -4.85
C LEU A 139 -3.33 -15.20 -3.53
N HIS A 140 -4.10 -15.08 -2.46
CA HIS A 140 -3.93 -15.86 -1.23
C HIS A 140 -4.77 -17.13 -1.33
N MET A 141 -4.31 -18.23 -0.74
CA MET A 141 -5.09 -19.48 -0.71
C MET A 141 -5.71 -19.74 0.67
N CYS A 142 -7.04 -19.80 0.76
CA CYS A 142 -7.73 -20.12 2.00
C CYS A 142 -7.70 -21.64 2.30
N LEU A 143 -7.47 -21.98 3.57
CA LEU A 143 -7.43 -23.33 4.08
C LEU A 143 -8.60 -23.55 5.08
N PRO A 144 -9.81 -23.91 4.62
CA PRO A 144 -10.96 -24.10 5.51
C PRO A 144 -10.95 -25.45 6.25
N HIS A 145 -9.96 -26.31 5.99
CA HIS A 145 -9.72 -27.57 6.66
C HIS A 145 -8.24 -27.97 6.51
N TRP A 146 -7.79 -28.95 7.29
CA TRP A 146 -6.43 -29.49 7.22
C TRP A 146 -6.40 -30.98 6.88
N SER A 147 -5.54 -31.38 5.95
CA SER A 147 -5.33 -32.79 5.56
C SER A 147 -3.98 -32.99 4.87
N GLU A 148 -3.54 -34.25 4.71
CA GLU A 148 -2.33 -34.57 3.92
C GLU A 148 -2.50 -34.27 2.42
N GLN A 149 -3.73 -34.15 1.92
CA GLN A 149 -3.97 -33.64 0.57
C GLN A 149 -3.66 -32.14 0.51
N VAL A 150 -4.27 -31.34 1.40
CA VAL A 150 -4.04 -29.89 1.49
C VAL A 150 -2.55 -29.59 1.61
N LYS A 151 -1.83 -30.30 2.47
CA LYS A 151 -0.39 -30.15 2.65
C LYS A 151 0.41 -30.35 1.34
N ARG A 152 0.09 -31.38 0.56
CA ARG A 152 0.74 -31.64 -0.74
C ARG A 152 0.38 -30.57 -1.78
N GLU A 153 -0.88 -30.16 -1.82
CA GLU A 153 -1.37 -29.13 -2.74
C GLU A 153 -0.75 -27.75 -2.43
N MET A 154 -0.49 -27.43 -1.16
CA MET A 154 0.28 -26.24 -0.77
C MET A 154 1.69 -26.25 -1.38
N GLU A 155 2.36 -27.41 -1.43
CA GLU A 155 3.69 -27.50 -2.05
C GLU A 155 3.63 -27.22 -3.56
N ILE A 156 2.61 -27.72 -4.24
CA ILE A 156 2.41 -27.48 -5.68
C ILE A 156 2.14 -26.00 -5.92
N LEU A 157 1.23 -25.39 -5.15
CA LEU A 157 0.92 -23.95 -5.25
C LEU A 157 2.18 -23.07 -5.05
N CYS A 158 3.01 -23.39 -4.05
CA CYS A 158 4.26 -22.67 -3.81
C CYS A 158 5.28 -22.84 -4.94
N LYS A 159 5.48 -24.07 -5.43
CA LYS A 159 6.56 -24.41 -6.38
C LYS A 159 6.21 -24.08 -7.83
N GLU A 160 4.95 -24.25 -8.21
CA GLU A 160 4.52 -24.23 -9.62
C GLU A 160 3.62 -23.04 -9.96
N HIS A 161 3.00 -22.40 -8.96
CA HIS A 161 2.01 -21.34 -9.18
C HIS A 161 2.31 -20.02 -8.48
N GLY A 162 3.46 -19.91 -7.81
CA GLY A 162 3.88 -18.65 -7.19
C GLY A 162 2.91 -18.16 -6.11
N ILE A 163 2.39 -19.04 -5.26
CA ILE A 163 1.58 -18.66 -4.10
C ILE A 163 2.42 -18.82 -2.84
N ASN A 164 2.69 -17.71 -2.13
CA ASN A 164 3.47 -17.75 -0.89
C ASN A 164 2.65 -17.47 0.38
N SER A 165 1.33 -17.45 0.31
CA SER A 165 0.50 -17.02 1.45
C SER A 165 -0.79 -17.81 1.57
N PHE A 166 -1.04 -18.30 2.79
CA PHE A 166 -2.15 -19.20 3.10
C PHE A 166 -2.98 -18.65 4.25
N LYS A 167 -4.31 -18.66 4.11
CA LYS A 167 -5.24 -18.04 5.06
C LYS A 167 -6.03 -19.08 5.84
N MET A 168 -5.89 -19.02 7.16
CA MET A 168 -6.56 -19.88 8.13
C MET A 168 -7.58 -19.07 8.93
N PHE A 169 -8.55 -19.78 9.53
CA PHE A 169 -9.64 -19.17 10.28
C PHE A 169 -9.74 -19.77 11.68
N MET A 170 -9.91 -18.92 12.68
CA MET A 170 -10.17 -19.30 14.07
C MET A 170 -11.65 -19.14 14.45
N ALA A 171 -12.49 -18.78 13.47
CA ALA A 171 -13.93 -18.60 13.59
C ALA A 171 -14.66 -19.24 12.39
N TYR A 172 -16.00 -19.15 12.42
CA TYR A 172 -16.91 -19.76 11.44
C TYR A 172 -16.93 -21.29 11.44
N SER A 173 -17.74 -21.88 10.55
CA SER A 173 -17.84 -23.34 10.37
C SER A 173 -16.59 -23.98 9.77
N PHE A 174 -15.67 -23.17 9.23
CA PHE A 174 -14.38 -23.57 8.66
C PHE A 174 -13.21 -23.20 9.60
N MET A 175 -13.50 -23.11 10.91
CA MET A 175 -12.51 -22.91 11.95
C MET A 175 -11.58 -24.13 12.06
N LEU A 176 -10.27 -23.88 12.03
CA LEU A 176 -9.28 -24.89 12.39
C LEU A 176 -9.11 -24.94 13.91
N ASN A 177 -8.94 -26.14 14.45
CA ASN A 177 -8.51 -26.30 15.84
C ASN A 177 -7.02 -26.00 16.02
N ASP A 178 -6.55 -25.85 17.25
CA ASP A 178 -5.17 -25.44 17.53
C ASP A 178 -4.11 -26.42 16.98
N ALA A 179 -4.39 -27.73 16.93
CA ALA A 179 -3.47 -28.72 16.37
C ALA A 179 -3.39 -28.66 14.84
N GLU A 180 -4.51 -28.37 14.18
CA GLU A 180 -4.57 -28.10 12.74
C GLU A 180 -3.84 -26.80 12.39
N LEU A 181 -4.04 -25.73 13.17
CA LEU A 181 -3.32 -24.47 13.03
C LEU A 181 -1.80 -24.67 13.21
N TYR A 182 -1.39 -25.43 14.22
CA TYR A 182 0.01 -25.79 14.43
C TYR A 182 0.60 -26.48 13.19
N SER A 183 -0.11 -27.46 12.64
CA SER A 183 0.32 -28.22 11.47
C SER A 183 0.39 -27.35 10.21
N ALA A 184 -0.60 -26.47 10.00
CA ALA A 184 -0.64 -25.55 8.89
C ALA A 184 0.50 -24.52 8.96
N PHE A 185 0.77 -23.94 10.14
CA PHE A 185 1.88 -23.02 10.34
C PHE A 185 3.24 -23.72 10.16
N GLU A 186 3.38 -24.96 10.64
CA GLU A 186 4.60 -25.75 10.41
C GLU A 186 4.85 -25.96 8.90
N GLN A 187 3.79 -26.26 8.13
CA GLN A 187 3.92 -26.40 6.68
C GLN A 187 4.25 -25.08 5.99
N CYS A 188 3.62 -23.97 6.38
CA CYS A 188 3.96 -22.64 5.88
C CYS A 188 5.44 -22.34 6.13
N GLN A 189 5.94 -22.63 7.33
CA GLN A 189 7.35 -22.45 7.66
C GLN A 189 8.29 -23.28 6.79
N LYS A 190 7.97 -24.57 6.57
CA LYS A 190 8.76 -25.46 5.71
C LYS A 190 8.82 -24.97 4.27
N LEU A 191 7.71 -24.39 3.79
CA LEU A 191 7.56 -23.91 2.42
C LEU A 191 8.16 -22.51 2.20
N GLY A 192 8.49 -21.77 3.26
CA GLY A 192 8.86 -20.36 3.13
C GLY A 192 7.65 -19.46 2.84
N ALA A 193 6.44 -19.88 3.23
CA ALA A 193 5.20 -19.16 3.00
C ALA A 193 4.74 -18.37 4.25
N VAL A 194 4.03 -17.27 4.03
CA VAL A 194 3.43 -16.44 5.06
C VAL A 194 2.10 -17.04 5.50
N ALA A 195 1.99 -17.40 6.77
CA ALA A 195 0.72 -17.82 7.36
C ALA A 195 -0.14 -16.60 7.68
N GLN A 196 -1.39 -16.57 7.22
CA GLN A 196 -2.37 -15.55 7.53
C GLN A 196 -3.49 -16.10 8.41
N VAL A 197 -4.03 -15.30 9.32
CA VAL A 197 -5.09 -15.77 10.24
C VAL A 197 -6.21 -14.75 10.44
N HIS A 198 -7.45 -15.18 10.22
CA HIS A 198 -8.63 -14.51 10.77
C HIS A 198 -8.76 -14.92 12.25
N ALA A 199 -8.45 -13.99 13.15
CA ALA A 199 -8.29 -14.26 14.56
C ALA A 199 -9.46 -13.72 15.41
N GLU A 200 -10.54 -14.49 15.49
CA GLU A 200 -11.60 -14.34 16.49
C GLU A 200 -11.86 -15.70 17.15
N ASN A 201 -12.22 -15.76 18.44
CA ASN A 201 -12.57 -17.04 19.08
C ASN A 201 -13.95 -17.55 18.64
N GLY A 202 -14.00 -18.44 17.65
CA GLY A 202 -15.24 -18.96 17.08
C GLY A 202 -16.19 -19.61 18.09
N ALA A 203 -15.66 -20.33 19.10
CA ALA A 203 -16.47 -20.99 20.11
C ALA A 203 -17.22 -19.99 21.01
N ILE A 204 -16.55 -18.92 21.42
CA ILE A 204 -17.16 -17.83 22.20
C ILE A 204 -18.22 -17.10 21.36
N ILE A 205 -17.94 -16.86 20.08
CA ILE A 205 -18.87 -16.19 19.15
C ILE A 205 -20.18 -16.95 19.07
N VAL A 206 -20.12 -18.28 18.84
CA VAL A 206 -21.32 -19.13 18.75
C VAL A 206 -22.15 -19.03 20.04
N LYS A 207 -21.52 -19.11 21.21
CA LYS A 207 -22.22 -19.00 22.50
C LYS A 207 -22.83 -17.61 22.74
N ASN A 208 -22.14 -16.56 22.29
CA ASN A 208 -22.66 -15.20 22.38
C ASN A 208 -23.86 -14.99 21.46
N ILE A 209 -23.81 -15.52 20.23
CA ILE A 209 -24.94 -15.48 19.27
C ILE A 209 -26.17 -16.16 19.89
N GLU A 210 -26.05 -17.39 20.40
CA GLU A 210 -27.15 -18.12 21.05
C GLU A 210 -27.75 -17.30 22.21
N ARG A 211 -26.90 -16.67 23.03
CA ARG A 211 -27.30 -15.84 24.16
C ARG A 211 -28.02 -14.55 23.74
N LEU A 212 -27.61 -13.92 22.64
CA LEU A 212 -28.21 -12.68 22.15
C LEU A 212 -29.56 -12.95 21.47
N LEU A 213 -29.63 -13.97 20.62
CA LEU A 213 -30.88 -14.37 19.97
C LEU A 213 -31.94 -14.83 20.98
N SER A 214 -31.55 -15.57 22.03
CA SER A 214 -32.49 -15.97 23.10
C SER A 214 -33.02 -14.80 23.93
N LYS A 215 -32.35 -13.64 23.89
CA LYS A 215 -32.82 -12.38 24.48
C LYS A 215 -33.62 -11.50 23.51
N GLY A 216 -33.85 -11.97 22.28
CA GLY A 216 -34.56 -11.21 21.24
C GLY A 216 -33.72 -10.13 20.57
N ILE A 217 -32.40 -10.13 20.75
CA ILE A 217 -31.49 -9.20 20.05
C ILE A 217 -31.20 -9.78 18.67
N VAL A 218 -31.86 -9.24 17.66
CA VAL A 218 -31.82 -9.75 16.27
C VAL A 218 -31.28 -8.74 15.26
N GLY A 219 -31.13 -7.46 15.64
CA GLY A 219 -30.64 -6.40 14.77
C GLY A 219 -29.13 -6.40 14.59
N PRO A 220 -28.60 -5.59 13.64
CA PRO A 220 -27.16 -5.52 13.33
C PRO A 220 -26.25 -5.25 14.54
N GLU A 221 -26.75 -4.55 15.56
CA GLU A 221 -26.03 -4.33 16.82
C GLU A 221 -25.67 -5.64 17.54
N GLY A 222 -26.47 -6.69 17.37
CA GLY A 222 -26.20 -8.02 17.89
C GLY A 222 -24.90 -8.62 17.32
N HIS A 223 -24.50 -8.24 16.11
CA HIS A 223 -23.28 -8.72 15.48
C HIS A 223 -22.02 -8.27 16.23
N GLU A 224 -21.92 -6.99 16.57
CA GLU A 224 -20.79 -6.46 17.36
C GLU A 224 -20.81 -6.99 18.79
N LEU A 225 -21.98 -7.02 19.43
CA LEU A 225 -22.15 -7.57 20.77
C LEU A 225 -21.81 -9.07 20.86
N SER A 226 -21.91 -9.80 19.75
CA SER A 226 -21.57 -11.23 19.71
C SER A 226 -20.05 -11.49 19.72
N ARG A 227 -19.27 -10.47 19.34
CA ARG A 227 -17.83 -10.52 19.03
C ARG A 227 -17.09 -9.34 19.67
N PRO A 228 -17.16 -9.14 20.99
CA PRO A 228 -16.47 -8.01 21.64
C PRO A 228 -14.95 -8.12 21.43
N GLU A 229 -14.21 -7.02 21.62
CA GLU A 229 -12.79 -6.97 21.23
C GLU A 229 -11.90 -8.01 21.93
N GLU A 230 -12.28 -8.49 23.12
CA GLU A 230 -11.56 -9.54 23.84
C GLU A 230 -11.54 -10.87 23.06
N VAL A 231 -12.57 -11.13 22.25
CA VAL A 231 -12.69 -12.33 21.40
C VAL A 231 -11.66 -12.30 20.28
N GLU A 232 -11.35 -11.10 19.76
CA GLU A 232 -10.30 -10.91 18.76
C GLU A 232 -8.93 -11.00 19.44
N SER A 233 -8.71 -10.27 20.54
CA SER A 233 -7.41 -10.22 21.20
C SER A 233 -6.95 -11.58 21.75
N GLU A 234 -7.87 -12.41 22.25
CA GLU A 234 -7.56 -13.78 22.69
C GLU A 234 -7.04 -14.62 21.53
N ALA A 235 -7.74 -14.60 20.40
CA ALA A 235 -7.39 -15.38 19.23
C ALA A 235 -6.08 -14.91 18.60
N VAL A 236 -5.83 -13.58 18.56
CA VAL A 236 -4.55 -13.02 18.13
C VAL A 236 -3.42 -13.54 19.02
N ASN A 237 -3.58 -13.47 20.35
CA ASN A 237 -2.59 -13.99 21.29
C ASN A 237 -2.31 -15.49 21.05
N ARG A 238 -3.37 -16.29 20.94
CA ARG A 238 -3.26 -17.74 20.71
C ARG A 238 -2.57 -18.06 19.40
N ALA A 239 -2.91 -17.39 18.30
CA ALA A 239 -2.24 -17.56 17.02
C ALA A 239 -0.75 -17.19 17.10
N CYS A 240 -0.40 -16.07 17.75
CA CYS A 240 0.98 -15.66 17.96
C CYS A 240 1.78 -16.69 18.77
N VAL A 241 1.17 -17.29 19.80
CA VAL A 241 1.81 -18.34 20.61
C VAL A 241 2.08 -19.59 19.77
N ILE A 242 1.10 -20.06 19.00
CA ILE A 242 1.24 -21.25 18.13
C ILE A 242 2.31 -20.99 17.06
N ALA A 243 2.25 -19.86 16.36
CA ALA A 243 3.22 -19.47 15.34
C ALA A 243 4.66 -19.44 15.88
N LYS A 244 4.85 -18.94 17.12
CA LYS A 244 6.16 -18.95 17.79
C LYS A 244 6.71 -20.36 18.02
N GLN A 245 5.87 -21.34 18.36
CA GLN A 245 6.32 -22.72 18.60
C GLN A 245 6.95 -23.35 17.36
N VAL A 246 6.38 -23.07 16.19
CA VAL A 246 6.87 -23.60 14.90
C VAL A 246 7.79 -22.62 14.16
N LYS A 247 8.07 -21.45 14.75
CA LYS A 247 8.87 -20.36 14.16
C LYS A 247 8.34 -19.90 12.79
N CYS A 248 7.02 -19.94 12.61
CA CYS A 248 6.38 -19.49 11.38
C CYS A 248 6.09 -17.99 11.44
N PRO A 249 6.42 -17.22 10.39
CA PRO A 249 5.94 -15.85 10.24
C PRO A 249 4.42 -15.80 10.15
N LEU A 250 3.81 -14.93 10.96
CA LEU A 250 2.36 -14.80 11.03
C LEU A 250 1.91 -13.41 10.58
N TYR A 251 0.89 -13.37 9.74
CA TYR A 251 0.20 -12.16 9.32
C TYR A 251 -1.23 -12.18 9.86
N VAL A 252 -1.51 -11.31 10.82
CA VAL A 252 -2.85 -11.15 11.40
C VAL A 252 -3.62 -10.17 10.52
N VAL A 253 -4.55 -10.70 9.74
CA VAL A 253 -5.41 -9.90 8.86
C VAL A 253 -6.42 -9.08 9.68
N HIS A 254 -6.96 -8.02 9.08
CA HIS A 254 -8.07 -7.21 9.58
C HIS A 254 -8.13 -7.03 11.11
N VAL A 255 -7.07 -6.48 11.68
CA VAL A 255 -7.01 -6.04 13.09
C VAL A 255 -7.94 -4.84 13.25
N MET A 256 -9.02 -5.03 13.98
CA MET A 256 -10.10 -4.04 14.15
C MET A 256 -10.13 -3.41 15.54
N SER A 257 -9.41 -3.96 16.53
CA SER A 257 -9.40 -3.45 17.92
C SER A 257 -8.04 -3.02 18.44
N LYS A 258 -8.08 -2.17 19.47
CA LYS A 258 -6.90 -1.72 20.20
C LYS A 258 -6.25 -2.88 20.95
N GLN A 259 -7.06 -3.72 21.59
CA GLN A 259 -6.55 -4.85 22.37
C GLN A 259 -5.80 -5.84 21.48
N ALA A 260 -6.35 -6.17 20.30
CA ALA A 260 -5.67 -7.04 19.34
C ALA A 260 -4.34 -6.44 18.85
N ALA A 261 -4.30 -5.14 18.52
CA ALA A 261 -3.07 -4.45 18.13
C ALA A 261 -2.01 -4.43 19.26
N GLN A 262 -2.43 -4.25 20.52
CA GLN A 262 -1.54 -4.29 21.69
C GLN A 262 -0.94 -5.68 21.91
N VAL A 263 -1.75 -6.73 21.79
CA VAL A 263 -1.29 -8.12 21.87
C VAL A 263 -0.28 -8.42 20.76
N LEU A 264 -0.56 -7.97 19.54
CA LEU A 264 0.35 -8.14 18.41
C LEU A 264 1.67 -7.41 18.65
N ASN A 265 1.64 -6.18 19.18
CA ASN A 265 2.85 -5.45 19.55
C ASN A 265 3.67 -6.21 20.59
N LEU A 266 3.03 -6.71 21.66
CA LEU A 266 3.71 -7.48 22.69
C LEU A 266 4.36 -8.76 22.12
N ALA A 267 3.71 -9.42 21.17
CA ALA A 267 4.29 -10.57 20.49
C ALA A 267 5.55 -10.18 19.69
N ARG A 268 5.55 -9.03 19.00
CA ARG A 268 6.71 -8.48 18.27
C ARG A 268 7.86 -8.13 19.21
N GLU A 269 7.57 -7.44 20.31
CA GLU A 269 8.56 -7.09 21.35
C GLU A 269 9.22 -8.34 21.95
N ASN A 270 8.49 -9.45 22.02
CA ASN A 270 9.00 -10.75 22.45
C ASN A 270 9.72 -11.55 21.35
N GLY A 271 10.06 -10.92 20.23
CA GLY A 271 10.84 -11.47 19.13
C GLY A 271 10.05 -12.36 18.16
N ASN A 272 8.71 -12.35 18.19
CA ASN A 272 7.94 -13.09 17.20
C ASN A 272 7.95 -12.34 15.86
N GLN A 273 8.10 -13.08 14.76
CA GLN A 273 7.92 -12.55 13.40
C GLN A 273 6.43 -12.46 13.07
N VAL A 274 5.77 -11.41 13.58
CA VAL A 274 4.34 -11.18 13.34
C VAL A 274 4.09 -9.83 12.70
N TYR A 275 3.15 -9.79 11.78
CA TYR A 275 2.71 -8.61 11.04
C TYR A 275 1.21 -8.44 11.24
N GLY A 276 0.75 -7.20 11.28
CA GLY A 276 -0.65 -6.85 11.44
C GLY A 276 -1.14 -5.97 10.30
N GLU A 277 -2.35 -6.27 9.84
CA GLU A 277 -3.09 -5.50 8.87
C GLU A 277 -4.24 -4.77 9.55
N ALA A 278 -4.36 -3.45 9.37
CA ALA A 278 -5.59 -2.75 9.69
C ALA A 278 -6.49 -2.67 8.45
N LEU A 279 -7.81 -2.56 8.64
CA LEU A 279 -8.72 -2.21 7.55
C LEU A 279 -8.96 -0.72 7.48
N VAL A 280 -9.10 -0.18 6.26
CA VAL A 280 -9.49 1.23 6.10
C VAL A 280 -10.83 1.55 6.76
N ALA A 281 -11.76 0.59 6.81
CA ALA A 281 -13.00 0.72 7.57
C ALA A 281 -12.71 1.04 9.06
N GLY A 282 -11.82 0.28 9.69
CA GLY A 282 -11.42 0.48 11.09
C GLY A 282 -10.62 1.76 11.34
N LEU A 283 -9.96 2.31 10.31
CA LEU A 283 -9.22 3.59 10.40
C LEU A 283 -10.13 4.81 10.22
N ALA A 284 -11.36 4.65 9.74
CA ALA A 284 -12.18 5.76 9.28
C ALA A 284 -13.51 5.93 10.01
N THR A 285 -14.13 4.82 10.43
CA THR A 285 -15.45 4.79 11.07
C THR A 285 -15.45 3.82 12.26
N ASP A 286 -16.57 3.74 12.98
CA ASP A 286 -16.70 2.99 14.22
C ASP A 286 -18.00 2.15 14.28
N GLY A 287 -18.08 1.30 15.30
CA GLY A 287 -19.17 0.33 15.46
C GLY A 287 -20.52 0.95 15.84
N ASN A 288 -20.59 2.25 16.16
CA ASN A 288 -21.87 2.89 16.47
C ASN A 288 -22.78 2.99 15.25
N GLN A 289 -22.22 2.87 14.04
CA GLN A 289 -23.00 2.76 12.80
C GLN A 289 -23.95 1.56 12.82
N CYS A 290 -23.57 0.45 13.45
CA CYS A 290 -24.41 -0.74 13.59
C CYS A 290 -25.60 -0.55 14.55
N LYS A 291 -25.65 0.56 15.29
CA LYS A 291 -26.76 0.92 16.20
C LYS A 291 -27.72 1.96 15.57
N HIS A 292 -27.50 2.31 14.31
CA HIS A 292 -28.30 3.30 13.61
C HIS A 292 -29.76 2.82 13.43
N GLN A 293 -30.74 3.74 13.53
CA GLN A 293 -32.17 3.40 13.46
C GLN A 293 -32.60 2.82 12.10
N CYS A 294 -31.96 3.27 11.02
CA CYS A 294 -32.16 2.69 9.69
C CYS A 294 -31.41 1.36 9.59
N PHE A 295 -32.15 0.26 9.46
CA PHE A 295 -31.58 -1.08 9.30
C PHE A 295 -30.57 -1.16 8.14
N GLN A 296 -30.89 -0.58 6.98
CA GLN A 296 -30.01 -0.64 5.81
C GLN A 296 -28.66 0.03 6.07
N HIS A 297 -28.66 1.15 6.81
CA HIS A 297 -27.42 1.83 7.22
C HIS A 297 -26.63 0.96 8.20
N ALA A 298 -27.29 0.43 9.23
CA ALA A 298 -26.64 -0.40 10.24
C ALA A 298 -26.08 -1.71 9.66
N ALA A 299 -26.86 -2.41 8.83
CA ALA A 299 -26.46 -3.64 8.15
C ALA A 299 -25.35 -3.39 7.11
N GLY A 300 -25.32 -2.20 6.49
CA GLY A 300 -24.26 -1.78 5.57
C GLY A 300 -22.87 -1.74 6.21
N HIS A 301 -22.78 -1.64 7.54
CA HIS A 301 -21.53 -1.61 8.30
C HIS A 301 -21.15 -2.96 8.94
N VAL A 302 -21.93 -4.03 8.68
CA VAL A 302 -21.66 -5.36 9.24
C VAL A 302 -20.52 -6.06 8.48
N LEU A 303 -19.41 -6.28 9.18
CA LEU A 303 -18.23 -7.07 8.77
C LEU A 303 -17.64 -7.81 9.98
N SER A 304 -16.66 -8.70 9.77
CA SER A 304 -16.07 -9.52 10.83
C SER A 304 -14.54 -9.61 10.70
N PRO A 305 -13.76 -9.20 11.73
CA PRO A 305 -14.19 -8.67 13.02
C PRO A 305 -14.98 -7.36 12.90
N PRO A 306 -15.93 -7.07 13.80
CA PRO A 306 -16.79 -5.90 13.67
C PRO A 306 -16.01 -4.59 13.89
N LEU A 307 -16.50 -3.51 13.27
CA LEU A 307 -16.15 -2.15 13.68
C LEU A 307 -16.41 -1.99 15.18
N ARG A 308 -15.47 -1.39 15.91
CA ARG A 308 -15.54 -1.29 17.37
C ARG A 308 -16.34 -0.08 17.80
N SER A 309 -17.25 -0.25 18.77
CA SER A 309 -18.10 0.84 19.27
C SER A 309 -17.33 1.99 19.92
N ASP A 310 -16.09 1.76 20.39
CA ASP A 310 -15.26 2.82 20.95
C ASP A 310 -14.80 3.79 19.83
N PRO A 311 -15.27 5.06 19.83
CA PRO A 311 -15.00 6.02 18.76
C PRO A 311 -13.52 6.46 18.70
N THR A 312 -12.72 6.10 19.70
CA THR A 312 -11.28 6.37 19.70
C THR A 312 -10.45 5.24 19.08
N THR A 313 -11.08 4.13 18.66
CA THR A 313 -10.42 3.01 17.97
C THR A 313 -9.76 3.43 16.66
N PRO A 314 -10.40 4.20 15.76
CA PRO A 314 -9.78 4.58 14.49
C PRO A 314 -8.48 5.36 14.66
N LEU A 315 -8.47 6.32 15.60
CA LEU A 315 -7.28 7.09 15.94
C LEU A 315 -6.18 6.20 16.54
N ALA A 316 -6.54 5.27 17.42
CA ALA A 316 -5.57 4.35 18.02
C ALA A 316 -4.94 3.41 16.97
N LEU A 317 -5.74 2.86 16.06
CA LEU A 317 -5.24 2.06 14.94
C LEU A 317 -4.30 2.87 14.04
N MET A 318 -4.65 4.13 13.70
CA MET A 318 -3.76 5.01 12.92
C MET A 318 -2.43 5.29 13.64
N ASN A 319 -2.44 5.45 14.97
CA ASN A 319 -1.22 5.59 15.75
C ASN A 319 -0.38 4.30 15.75
N PHE A 320 -1.00 3.12 15.79
CA PHE A 320 -0.30 1.85 15.62
C PHE A 320 0.29 1.68 14.21
N MET A 321 -0.38 2.20 13.18
CA MET A 321 0.20 2.30 11.84
C MET A 321 1.41 3.23 11.83
N ALA A 322 1.37 4.37 12.52
CA ALA A 322 2.50 5.31 12.61
C ALA A 322 3.72 4.71 13.32
N GLN A 323 3.49 3.90 14.35
CA GLN A 323 4.52 3.28 15.18
C GLN A 323 5.06 1.95 14.62
N ASP A 324 4.61 1.54 13.44
CA ASP A 324 4.95 0.23 12.85
C ASP A 324 4.57 -0.98 13.71
N VAL A 325 3.57 -0.82 14.57
CA VAL A 325 2.88 -1.93 15.24
C VAL A 325 2.02 -2.69 14.23
N LEU A 326 1.33 -1.96 13.36
CA LEU A 326 0.60 -2.47 12.21
C LEU A 326 1.28 -1.97 10.93
N GLN A 327 1.47 -2.85 9.95
CA GLN A 327 2.36 -2.59 8.82
C GLN A 327 1.60 -2.30 7.52
N VAL A 328 0.36 -2.77 7.38
CA VAL A 328 -0.37 -2.71 6.10
C VAL A 328 -1.82 -2.30 6.30
N VAL A 329 -2.36 -1.53 5.36
CA VAL A 329 -3.80 -1.24 5.28
C VAL A 329 -4.42 -1.99 4.10
N GLY A 330 -5.32 -2.92 4.38
CA GLY A 330 -6.20 -3.57 3.41
C GLY A 330 -7.59 -2.95 3.39
N SER A 331 -8.42 -3.34 2.42
CA SER A 331 -9.84 -2.94 2.40
C SER A 331 -10.79 -4.00 2.97
N ASP A 332 -10.44 -5.29 2.84
CA ASP A 332 -11.38 -6.41 3.00
C ASP A 332 -12.64 -6.19 2.16
N ASN A 333 -12.44 -5.73 0.90
CA ASN A 333 -13.53 -5.34 0.02
C ASN A 333 -14.38 -6.57 -0.34
N CYS A 334 -15.56 -6.66 0.30
CA CYS A 334 -16.51 -7.75 0.14
C CYS A 334 -17.91 -7.13 0.19
N THR A 335 -18.45 -6.78 -0.97
CA THR A 335 -19.56 -5.82 -1.04
C THR A 335 -20.89 -6.51 -1.30
N PHE A 336 -21.91 -6.11 -0.55
CA PHE A 336 -23.27 -6.64 -0.73
C PHE A 336 -24.26 -5.48 -0.79
N ASN A 337 -25.13 -5.51 -1.80
CA ASN A 337 -26.19 -4.51 -1.94
C ASN A 337 -27.18 -4.58 -0.77
N LYS A 338 -27.95 -3.50 -0.56
CA LYS A 338 -28.97 -3.43 0.49
C LYS A 338 -29.91 -4.64 0.51
N ALA A 339 -30.38 -5.07 -0.66
CA ALA A 339 -31.26 -6.24 -0.78
C ALA A 339 -30.60 -7.55 -0.32
N GLN A 340 -29.29 -7.72 -0.50
CA GLN A 340 -28.55 -8.88 0.01
C GLN A 340 -28.33 -8.77 1.52
N LYS A 341 -28.06 -7.57 2.06
CA LYS A 341 -27.97 -7.33 3.51
C LYS A 341 -29.29 -7.62 4.24
N GLU A 342 -30.43 -7.40 3.58
CA GLU A 342 -31.78 -7.68 4.11
C GLU A 342 -32.06 -9.18 4.35
N LEU A 343 -31.22 -10.11 3.86
CA LEU A 343 -31.30 -11.53 4.21
C LEU A 343 -31.24 -11.78 5.73
N GLY A 344 -30.60 -10.87 6.48
CA GLY A 344 -30.51 -10.92 7.93
C GLY A 344 -31.36 -9.90 8.68
N LYS A 345 -32.41 -9.35 8.07
CA LYS A 345 -33.29 -8.34 8.69
C LYS A 345 -33.84 -8.76 10.05
N ASP A 346 -34.22 -10.02 10.18
CA ASP A 346 -34.79 -10.60 11.41
C ASP A 346 -33.79 -11.49 12.16
N ASN A 347 -32.53 -11.54 11.71
CA ASN A 347 -31.46 -12.29 12.35
C ASN A 347 -30.09 -11.82 11.84
N PHE A 348 -29.36 -11.07 12.65
CA PHE A 348 -28.04 -10.53 12.31
C PHE A 348 -27.03 -11.58 11.83
N THR A 349 -27.16 -12.84 12.24
CA THR A 349 -26.25 -13.92 11.82
C THR A 349 -26.42 -14.32 10.36
N LYS A 350 -27.43 -13.79 9.68
CA LYS A 350 -27.71 -14.01 8.25
C LYS A 350 -27.41 -12.79 7.39
N ILE A 351 -26.95 -11.68 7.98
CA ILE A 351 -26.48 -10.52 7.22
C ILE A 351 -25.14 -10.93 6.59
N PRO A 352 -24.97 -10.95 5.26
CA PRO A 352 -23.68 -11.21 4.63
C PRO A 352 -22.62 -10.23 5.16
N ASN A 353 -21.52 -10.73 5.71
CA ASN A 353 -20.49 -9.89 6.33
C ASN A 353 -19.55 -9.33 5.26
N GLY A 354 -19.31 -8.02 5.28
CA GLY A 354 -18.41 -7.36 4.35
C GLY A 354 -18.83 -5.92 4.07
N VAL A 355 -17.86 -5.09 3.68
CA VAL A 355 -18.01 -3.66 3.38
C VAL A 355 -17.24 -3.28 2.12
N ASN A 356 -17.45 -2.06 1.64
CA ASN A 356 -16.69 -1.44 0.57
C ASN A 356 -15.40 -0.81 1.11
N GLY A 357 -14.39 -0.65 0.25
CA GLY A 357 -13.17 0.06 0.64
C GLY A 357 -12.08 0.17 -0.42
N VAL A 358 -12.10 -0.65 -1.47
CA VAL A 358 -10.98 -0.75 -2.42
C VAL A 358 -10.64 0.57 -3.12
N GLU A 359 -11.65 1.37 -3.49
CA GLU A 359 -11.49 2.68 -4.12
C GLU A 359 -11.11 3.78 -3.13
N ASP A 360 -11.69 3.72 -1.93
CA ASP A 360 -11.58 4.82 -0.97
C ASP A 360 -10.32 4.72 -0.09
N ARG A 361 -9.69 3.54 -0.06
CA ARG A 361 -8.57 3.19 0.82
C ARG A 361 -7.51 4.28 0.91
N MET A 362 -6.96 4.70 -0.23
CA MET A 362 -5.84 5.65 -0.26
C MET A 362 -6.23 7.04 0.22
N SER A 363 -7.36 7.60 -0.25
CA SER A 363 -7.79 8.95 0.19
C SER A 363 -8.20 8.97 1.65
N VAL A 364 -8.83 7.90 2.15
CA VAL A 364 -9.23 7.82 3.56
C VAL A 364 -8.00 7.72 4.47
N VAL A 365 -7.02 6.89 4.12
CA VAL A 365 -5.75 6.82 4.88
C VAL A 365 -4.99 8.14 4.80
N TRP A 366 -4.99 8.81 3.64
CA TRP A 366 -4.38 10.13 3.49
C TRP A 366 -5.06 11.17 4.38
N GLU A 367 -6.38 11.26 4.34
CA GLU A 367 -7.18 12.18 5.14
C GLU A 367 -6.99 11.93 6.65
N LYS A 368 -7.10 10.68 7.09
CA LYS A 368 -7.05 10.33 8.52
C LYS A 368 -5.64 10.31 9.08
N GLY A 369 -4.62 10.09 8.24
CA GLY A 369 -3.23 9.93 8.65
C GLY A 369 -2.33 11.11 8.29
N VAL A 370 -2.22 11.42 7.00
CA VAL A 370 -1.28 12.44 6.50
C VAL A 370 -1.81 13.85 6.74
N HIS A 371 -3.07 14.11 6.39
CA HIS A 371 -3.67 15.44 6.54
C HIS A 371 -3.79 15.86 8.02
N THR A 372 -4.04 14.90 8.92
CA THR A 372 -4.07 15.13 10.37
C THR A 372 -2.67 15.25 11.01
N GLY A 373 -1.61 14.91 10.27
CA GLY A 373 -0.23 14.98 10.73
C GLY A 373 0.22 13.81 11.62
N ILE A 374 -0.51 12.69 11.62
CA ILE A 374 -0.15 11.48 12.40
C ILE A 374 0.96 10.68 11.70
N ILE A 375 0.90 10.60 10.37
CA ILE A 375 1.94 9.96 9.54
C ILE A 375 2.41 10.94 8.46
N ASP A 376 3.64 10.77 8.01
CA ASP A 376 4.17 11.50 6.85
C ASP A 376 3.86 10.77 5.53
N PRO A 377 4.10 11.41 4.36
CA PRO A 377 3.89 10.78 3.06
C PRO A 377 4.73 9.51 2.82
N CYS A 378 5.93 9.40 3.41
CA CYS A 378 6.76 8.21 3.27
C CYS A 378 6.13 7.02 4.00
N ARG A 379 5.63 7.23 5.21
CA ARG A 379 4.90 6.22 5.97
C ARG A 379 3.57 5.85 5.30
N PHE A 380 2.90 6.81 4.67
CA PHE A 380 1.73 6.54 3.82
C PHE A 380 2.06 5.55 2.70
N VAL A 381 3.17 5.77 1.97
CA VAL A 381 3.65 4.82 0.94
C VAL A 381 3.99 3.46 1.55
N ALA A 382 4.66 3.44 2.70
CA ALA A 382 5.01 2.20 3.38
C ALA A 382 3.77 1.33 3.65
N ILE A 383 2.73 1.88 4.26
CA ILE A 383 1.55 1.12 4.72
C ILE A 383 0.53 0.84 3.62
N THR A 384 0.56 1.57 2.50
CA THR A 384 -0.39 1.41 1.39
C THR A 384 0.14 0.64 0.20
N SER A 385 1.47 0.47 0.09
CA SER A 385 2.11 -0.30 -1.00
C SER A 385 3.34 -1.09 -0.54
N THR A 386 4.38 -0.42 -0.05
CA THR A 386 5.72 -1.01 0.05
C THR A 386 5.79 -2.19 1.01
N ASN A 387 5.14 -2.10 2.18
CA ASN A 387 5.14 -3.18 3.16
C ASN A 387 4.41 -4.42 2.64
N ALA A 388 3.27 -4.24 1.94
CA ALA A 388 2.59 -5.34 1.27
C ALA A 388 3.50 -6.00 0.22
N ALA A 389 4.18 -5.18 -0.61
CA ALA A 389 5.14 -5.70 -1.58
C ALA A 389 6.29 -6.49 -0.92
N LYS A 390 6.83 -6.00 0.21
CA LYS A 390 7.91 -6.67 0.94
C LYS A 390 7.44 -7.99 1.57
N ILE A 391 6.27 -7.99 2.22
CA ILE A 391 5.70 -9.17 2.89
C ILE A 391 5.37 -10.28 1.88
N PHE A 392 4.78 -9.92 0.73
CA PHE A 392 4.35 -10.89 -0.28
C PHE A 392 5.36 -11.10 -1.42
N ASN A 393 6.60 -10.65 -1.23
CA ASN A 393 7.74 -10.88 -2.14
C ASN A 393 7.61 -10.29 -3.55
N LEU A 394 7.10 -9.06 -3.63
CA LEU A 394 6.90 -8.28 -4.85
C LEU A 394 7.83 -7.05 -4.93
N TYR A 395 8.58 -6.74 -3.86
CA TYR A 395 9.49 -5.59 -3.79
C TYR A 395 10.86 -5.90 -4.45
N PRO A 396 11.47 -4.95 -5.19
CA PRO A 396 11.03 -3.59 -5.50
C PRO A 396 10.20 -3.50 -6.79
N ARG A 397 9.85 -4.64 -7.43
CA ARG A 397 9.08 -4.67 -8.68
C ARG A 397 7.77 -3.88 -8.53
N LYS A 398 7.10 -4.03 -7.39
CA LYS A 398 5.91 -3.27 -6.98
C LYS A 398 6.21 -2.48 -5.69
N GLY A 399 5.46 -1.41 -5.46
CA GLY A 399 5.53 -0.63 -4.21
C GLY A 399 6.81 0.20 -4.05
N TYR A 400 7.53 0.49 -5.13
CA TYR A 400 8.71 1.36 -5.15
C TYR A 400 8.81 2.07 -6.51
N ILE A 401 9.14 3.37 -6.50
CA ILE A 401 9.51 4.12 -7.70
C ILE A 401 11.03 4.07 -7.80
N GLY A 402 11.53 3.12 -8.58
CA GLY A 402 12.95 2.96 -8.88
C GLY A 402 13.15 2.42 -10.30
N VAL A 403 14.35 2.62 -10.85
CA VAL A 403 14.70 2.08 -12.17
C VAL A 403 14.55 0.55 -12.16
N GLY A 404 13.84 0.01 -13.15
CA GLY A 404 13.54 -1.42 -13.27
C GLY A 404 12.25 -1.88 -12.59
N SER A 405 11.62 -1.07 -11.74
CA SER A 405 10.31 -1.36 -11.17
C SER A 405 9.20 -1.26 -12.23
N ASP A 406 8.08 -1.97 -12.00
CA ASP A 406 6.89 -1.84 -12.83
C ASP A 406 6.36 -0.40 -12.73
N ALA A 407 5.92 0.16 -13.86
CA ALA A 407 5.39 1.52 -13.92
C ALA A 407 3.93 1.57 -13.45
N ASP A 408 3.74 1.21 -12.19
CA ASP A 408 2.50 1.32 -11.43
C ASP A 408 2.61 2.54 -10.51
N ILE A 409 2.10 3.68 -10.98
CA ILE A 409 2.41 5.00 -10.40
C ILE A 409 1.13 5.82 -10.27
N VAL A 410 1.01 6.52 -9.15
CA VAL A 410 -0.06 7.48 -8.90
C VAL A 410 0.52 8.89 -8.84
N VAL A 411 -0.01 9.79 -9.66
CA VAL A 411 0.21 11.23 -9.49
C VAL A 411 -0.89 11.74 -8.57
N TRP A 412 -0.50 11.99 -7.32
CA TRP A 412 -1.37 12.30 -6.21
C TRP A 412 -1.41 13.81 -5.95
N ASN A 413 -2.59 14.42 -5.99
CA ASN A 413 -2.75 15.82 -5.62
C ASN A 413 -3.12 15.93 -4.13
N PRO A 414 -2.18 16.36 -3.26
CA PRO A 414 -2.44 16.46 -1.81
C PRO A 414 -3.40 17.60 -1.44
N ASN A 415 -3.60 18.58 -2.33
CA ASN A 415 -4.43 19.76 -2.11
C ASN A 415 -5.84 19.62 -2.71
N ALA A 416 -6.04 18.66 -3.61
CA ALA A 416 -7.37 18.34 -4.12
C ALA A 416 -8.22 17.71 -3.01
N THR A 417 -9.52 17.97 -3.06
CA THR A 417 -10.49 17.40 -2.14
C THR A 417 -11.59 16.69 -2.92
N ARG A 418 -12.11 15.60 -2.35
CA ARG A 418 -13.31 14.92 -2.84
C ARG A 418 -14.25 14.60 -1.67
N THR A 419 -15.54 14.60 -1.92
CA THR A 419 -16.52 14.05 -0.98
C THR A 419 -16.89 12.65 -1.42
N ILE A 420 -16.71 11.66 -0.56
CA ILE A 420 -17.02 10.27 -0.87
C ILE A 420 -18.55 10.11 -0.95
N SER A 421 -19.04 9.48 -2.01
CA SER A 421 -20.46 9.16 -2.16
C SER A 421 -20.67 7.91 -3.02
N ALA A 422 -21.63 7.07 -2.64
CA ALA A 422 -22.11 5.95 -3.47
C ALA A 422 -22.67 6.42 -4.84
N LYS A 423 -22.99 7.72 -4.99
CA LYS A 423 -23.43 8.27 -6.28
C LYS A 423 -22.28 8.49 -7.27
N THR A 424 -21.05 8.59 -6.78
CA THR A 424 -19.87 8.98 -7.57
C THR A 424 -18.74 7.96 -7.52
N HIS A 425 -18.82 6.97 -6.63
CA HIS A 425 -17.85 5.87 -6.61
C HIS A 425 -17.98 4.98 -7.85
N HIS A 426 -16.97 4.15 -8.07
CA HIS A 426 -16.87 3.22 -9.18
C HIS A 426 -17.02 1.77 -8.73
N GLN A 427 -17.52 1.52 -7.52
CA GLN A 427 -17.89 0.19 -7.05
C GLN A 427 -19.32 -0.15 -7.52
N ALA A 428 -19.67 -1.43 -7.62
CA ALA A 428 -21.01 -1.88 -8.02
C ALA A 428 -22.06 -1.74 -6.90
N VAL A 429 -21.60 -1.63 -5.66
CA VAL A 429 -22.48 -1.63 -4.48
C VAL A 429 -23.27 -0.35 -4.32
N ASP A 430 -24.53 -0.44 -3.91
CA ASP A 430 -25.46 0.69 -3.76
C ASP A 430 -25.32 1.48 -2.44
N PHE A 431 -24.16 1.36 -1.79
CA PHE A 431 -23.86 1.91 -0.46
C PHE A 431 -22.36 2.22 -0.32
N ASN A 432 -22.00 3.19 0.51
CA ASN A 432 -20.62 3.46 0.88
C ASN A 432 -20.52 3.74 2.39
N ILE A 433 -19.69 2.99 3.14
CA ILE A 433 -19.50 3.17 4.58
C ILE A 433 -18.81 4.51 4.94
N PHE A 434 -18.24 5.21 3.96
CA PHE A 434 -17.61 6.52 4.11
C PHE A 434 -18.45 7.67 3.54
N GLU A 435 -19.75 7.45 3.31
CA GLU A 435 -20.66 8.43 2.70
C GLU A 435 -20.55 9.81 3.38
N GLY A 436 -20.31 10.85 2.57
CA GLY A 436 -20.20 12.24 3.01
C GLY A 436 -18.82 12.62 3.59
N MET A 437 -17.87 11.70 3.70
CA MET A 437 -16.52 12.03 4.15
C MET A 437 -15.80 12.92 3.12
N VAL A 438 -15.31 14.06 3.57
CA VAL A 438 -14.44 14.93 2.76
C VAL A 438 -13.00 14.47 2.97
N CYS A 439 -12.32 14.11 1.89
CA CYS A 439 -10.92 13.68 1.92
C CYS A 439 -10.05 14.62 1.10
N HIS A 440 -8.96 15.09 1.69
CA HIS A 440 -7.81 15.61 0.97
C HIS A 440 -7.02 14.46 0.35
N GLY A 441 -6.24 14.76 -0.69
CA GLY A 441 -5.47 13.73 -1.38
C GLY A 441 -6.33 12.93 -2.35
N VAL A 442 -6.19 13.23 -3.63
CA VAL A 442 -6.95 12.60 -4.71
C VAL A 442 -5.97 12.14 -5.80
N PRO A 443 -6.15 10.92 -6.34
CA PRO A 443 -5.39 10.50 -7.51
C PRO A 443 -5.86 11.29 -8.73
N GLU A 444 -4.96 12.05 -9.36
CA GLU A 444 -5.28 12.74 -10.63
C GLU A 444 -4.92 11.90 -11.84
N TYR A 445 -3.79 11.21 -11.76
CA TYR A 445 -3.39 10.22 -12.74
C TYR A 445 -3.02 8.91 -12.06
N VAL A 446 -3.43 7.81 -12.68
CA VAL A 446 -3.05 6.46 -12.25
C VAL A 446 -2.54 5.71 -13.47
N VAL A 447 -1.30 5.28 -13.38
CA VAL A 447 -0.58 4.53 -14.39
C VAL A 447 -0.53 3.08 -13.92
N VAL A 448 -0.96 2.16 -14.76
CA VAL A 448 -0.88 0.71 -14.53
C VAL A 448 -0.08 0.12 -15.68
N ASN A 449 0.95 -0.67 -15.39
CA ASN A 449 1.82 -1.27 -16.40
C ASN A 449 2.28 -0.25 -17.48
N GLY A 450 2.60 0.98 -17.06
CA GLY A 450 3.05 2.08 -17.94
C GLY A 450 1.98 2.69 -18.83
N ARG A 451 0.69 2.38 -18.62
CA ARG A 451 -0.44 2.99 -19.33
C ARG A 451 -1.26 3.87 -18.39
N VAL A 452 -1.58 5.09 -18.82
CA VAL A 452 -2.48 5.98 -18.07
C VAL A 452 -3.90 5.42 -18.11
N ILE A 453 -4.40 4.96 -16.97
CA ILE A 453 -5.76 4.42 -16.81
C ILE A 453 -6.70 5.47 -16.20
N LEU A 454 -6.24 6.25 -15.23
CA LEU A 454 -6.95 7.45 -14.76
C LEU A 454 -6.23 8.68 -15.31
N ASP A 455 -6.97 9.56 -15.97
CA ASP A 455 -6.44 10.73 -16.69
C ASP A 455 -7.24 11.98 -16.30
N GLU A 456 -6.72 12.78 -15.37
CA GLU A 456 -7.41 13.97 -14.81
C GLU A 456 -8.81 13.63 -14.28
N GLY A 457 -8.92 12.54 -13.54
CA GLY A 457 -10.19 12.02 -13.01
C GLY A 457 -11.07 11.31 -14.04
N GLN A 458 -10.66 11.21 -15.31
CA GLN A 458 -11.36 10.42 -16.33
C GLN A 458 -10.83 9.00 -16.37
N LEU A 459 -11.65 8.04 -15.96
CA LEU A 459 -11.29 6.63 -15.92
C LEU A 459 -11.42 5.96 -17.30
N ARG A 460 -10.35 5.30 -17.73
CA ARG A 460 -10.23 4.57 -19.00
C ARG A 460 -9.74 3.13 -18.76
N ALA A 461 -10.40 2.45 -17.83
CA ALA A 461 -10.13 1.06 -17.49
C ALA A 461 -10.30 0.13 -18.70
N VAL A 462 -9.41 -0.85 -18.82
CA VAL A 462 -9.42 -1.87 -19.86
C VAL A 462 -9.56 -3.21 -19.18
N GLU A 463 -10.64 -3.92 -19.49
CA GLU A 463 -10.89 -5.27 -19.01
C GLU A 463 -9.80 -6.23 -19.49
N GLY A 464 -9.30 -7.09 -18.60
CA GLY A 464 -8.23 -8.07 -18.89
C GLY A 464 -6.85 -7.46 -19.16
N PHE A 465 -6.62 -6.19 -18.77
CA PHE A 465 -5.31 -5.55 -18.92
C PHE A 465 -4.33 -5.91 -17.81
N GLY A 466 -4.85 -6.19 -16.62
CA GLY A 466 -4.08 -6.67 -15.48
C GLY A 466 -3.53 -8.07 -15.71
N ARG A 467 -2.47 -8.42 -14.97
CA ARG A 467 -1.84 -9.73 -15.05
C ARG A 467 -1.79 -10.38 -13.68
N PHE A 468 -1.87 -11.71 -13.65
CA PHE A 468 -1.49 -12.46 -12.46
C PHE A 468 0.01 -12.30 -12.19
N ILE A 469 0.36 -12.04 -10.94
CA ILE A 469 1.74 -11.84 -10.48
C ILE A 469 2.09 -12.93 -9.49
N ASP A 470 3.09 -13.73 -9.83
CA ASP A 470 3.67 -14.71 -8.93
C ASP A 470 4.22 -14.03 -7.68
N THR A 471 3.94 -14.63 -6.53
CA THR A 471 4.45 -14.29 -5.20
C THR A 471 5.39 -15.40 -4.75
N PRO A 472 6.70 -15.34 -5.04
CA PRO A 472 7.61 -16.43 -4.71
C PRO A 472 7.76 -16.62 -3.20
N VAL A 473 7.99 -17.86 -2.77
CA VAL A 473 8.27 -18.20 -1.37
C VAL A 473 9.60 -17.61 -0.87
N PHE A 474 9.82 -17.67 0.44
CA PHE A 474 10.94 -17.08 1.18
C PHE A 474 11.09 -15.56 0.96
N PRO A 475 10.04 -14.74 1.19
CA PRO A 475 10.16 -13.29 1.14
C PRO A 475 11.32 -12.82 2.02
N PRO A 476 12.34 -12.12 1.49
CA PRO A 476 13.50 -11.70 2.29
C PRO A 476 13.11 -10.85 3.49
N TYR A 477 12.15 -9.93 3.33
CA TYR A 477 11.65 -9.12 4.45
C TYR A 477 11.09 -9.93 5.63
N VAL A 478 10.64 -11.16 5.36
CA VAL A 478 10.01 -12.03 6.34
C VAL A 478 10.99 -13.08 6.87
N TYR A 479 11.77 -13.71 5.98
CA TYR A 479 12.62 -14.85 6.31
C TYR A 479 14.11 -14.51 6.48
N ASP A 480 14.60 -13.45 5.83
CA ASP A 480 15.99 -13.03 5.90
C ASP A 480 16.14 -11.52 5.61
N PRO A 481 15.79 -10.65 6.59
CA PRO A 481 15.76 -9.20 6.37
C PRO A 481 17.11 -8.60 5.97
N SER A 482 18.22 -9.30 6.25
CA SER A 482 19.57 -8.86 5.89
C SER A 482 19.76 -8.70 4.38
N LYS A 483 19.00 -9.44 3.57
CA LYS A 483 19.05 -9.40 2.10
C LYS A 483 18.20 -8.30 1.48
N LEU A 484 17.44 -7.54 2.27
CA LEU A 484 16.54 -6.53 1.72
C LEU A 484 17.30 -5.35 1.08
N GLU A 485 18.47 -4.98 1.61
CA GLU A 485 19.29 -3.90 1.05
C GLU A 485 19.86 -4.25 -0.33
N GLU A 486 20.06 -5.54 -0.62
CA GLU A 486 20.51 -6.02 -1.94
C GLU A 486 19.41 -5.86 -3.02
N LEU A 487 18.15 -5.75 -2.60
CA LEU A 487 17.00 -5.63 -3.50
C LEU A 487 16.72 -4.19 -3.93
N LYS A 488 17.28 -3.18 -3.27
CA LYS A 488 17.03 -1.78 -3.66
C LYS A 488 17.62 -1.53 -5.05
N PRO A 489 16.86 -0.93 -5.99
CA PRO A 489 17.42 -0.53 -7.27
C PRO A 489 18.62 0.39 -7.04
N GLN A 490 19.78 0.03 -7.57
CA GLN A 490 20.92 0.94 -7.55
C GLN A 490 20.57 2.15 -8.42
N ASN A 491 20.43 3.32 -7.80
CA ASN A 491 20.44 4.57 -8.53
C ASN A 491 21.82 4.65 -9.19
N ASN A 492 21.90 4.38 -10.48
CA ASN A 492 23.08 4.67 -11.27
C ASN A 492 23.29 6.19 -11.29
N GLY A 493 23.87 6.72 -10.22
CA GLY A 493 24.48 8.06 -10.17
C GLY A 493 25.70 8.17 -11.08
N ASN A 494 26.06 7.10 -11.79
CA ASN A 494 27.18 7.04 -12.72
C ASN A 494 26.93 7.70 -14.08
N VAL A 495 25.86 8.48 -14.25
CA VAL A 495 25.76 9.36 -15.42
C VAL A 495 26.89 10.38 -15.42
N GLU A 496 27.40 10.82 -14.25
CA GLU A 496 28.58 11.68 -14.21
C GLU A 496 29.86 10.93 -14.58
N GLU A 497 30.08 9.69 -14.13
CA GLU A 497 31.26 8.88 -14.53
C GLU A 497 31.22 8.45 -16.01
N GLU A 498 30.06 8.11 -16.57
CA GLU A 498 29.92 7.83 -18.01
C GLU A 498 30.10 9.10 -18.85
N ILE A 499 29.59 10.26 -18.40
CA ILE A 499 29.84 11.54 -19.08
C ILE A 499 31.31 11.94 -18.95
N GLN A 500 31.97 11.67 -17.81
CA GLN A 500 33.40 11.91 -17.62
C GLN A 500 34.23 11.02 -18.55
N ASN A 501 33.89 9.73 -18.64
CA ASN A 501 34.53 8.77 -19.55
C ASN A 501 34.31 9.13 -21.02
N ILE A 502 33.11 9.59 -21.40
CA ILE A 502 32.83 10.07 -22.77
C ILE A 502 33.61 11.36 -23.06
N ARG A 503 33.71 12.29 -22.10
CA ARG A 503 34.52 13.52 -22.23
C ARG A 503 36.03 13.23 -22.28
N GLU A 504 36.51 12.19 -21.61
CA GLU A 504 37.90 11.73 -21.71
C GLU A 504 38.17 11.05 -23.05
N ILE A 505 37.23 10.25 -23.57
CA ILE A 505 37.33 9.65 -24.92
C ILE A 505 37.29 10.72 -26.02
N GLU A 506 36.49 11.78 -25.86
CA GLU A 506 36.48 12.94 -26.78
C GLU A 506 37.77 13.76 -26.69
N LYS A 507 38.36 13.93 -25.50
CA LYS A 507 39.69 14.56 -25.33
C LYS A 507 40.80 13.76 -26.02
N LEU A 508 40.77 12.43 -25.93
CA LEU A 508 41.74 11.55 -26.59
C LEU A 508 41.62 11.59 -28.13
N HIS A 509 40.43 11.86 -28.68
CA HIS A 509 40.23 12.01 -30.14
C HIS A 509 40.59 13.40 -30.68
N LEU A 510 40.78 14.40 -29.82
CA LEU A 510 41.17 15.76 -30.20
C LEU A 510 42.70 15.97 -30.25
N GLU A 511 43.50 15.05 -29.70
CA GLU A 511 44.97 15.15 -29.71
C GLU A 511 45.63 14.50 -30.95
N GLU A 512 44.92 13.74 -31.79
CA GLU A 512 45.51 12.99 -32.91
C GLU A 512 45.40 13.65 -34.31
N LYS A 513 45.01 14.91 -34.42
CA LYS A 513 45.01 15.60 -35.73
C LYS A 513 45.62 16.99 -35.68
N THR A 514 46.93 17.09 -35.91
CA THR A 514 47.51 18.15 -36.75
C THR A 514 48.84 17.72 -37.37
N CYS A 515 48.97 17.90 -38.68
CA CYS A 515 50.15 17.63 -39.49
C CYS A 515 50.59 18.94 -40.19
N LEU A 516 51.88 19.28 -40.05
CA LEU A 516 52.79 20.05 -40.94
C LEU A 516 52.54 21.56 -41.28
N THR A 517 53.39 22.41 -40.65
CA THR A 517 54.25 23.57 -41.10
C THR A 517 54.03 24.27 -42.48
N PRO A 518 54.37 25.60 -42.66
CA PRO A 518 55.72 26.18 -42.44
C PRO A 518 55.88 27.67 -41.98
N THR A 519 57.16 28.05 -41.87
CA THR A 519 57.98 29.12 -41.23
C THR A 519 57.81 30.64 -41.56
N LEU A 520 57.94 31.48 -40.49
CA LEU A 520 58.66 32.80 -40.25
C LEU A 520 58.40 34.07 -41.13
N PRO A 521 58.76 35.34 -40.72
CA PRO A 521 59.39 35.86 -39.46
C PRO A 521 58.81 37.18 -38.82
N GLU A 522 59.31 37.46 -37.60
CA GLU A 522 59.49 38.71 -36.78
C GLU A 522 58.81 40.07 -37.10
N SER A 523 58.26 40.73 -36.05
CA SER A 523 58.55 42.16 -35.75
C SER A 523 58.10 42.60 -34.33
N THR A 524 58.73 43.67 -33.84
CA THR A 524 58.83 44.21 -32.46
C THR A 524 58.00 45.49 -32.24
N ALA A 525 57.46 45.70 -31.01
CA ALA A 525 57.20 47.00 -30.29
C ALA A 525 56.21 46.76 -29.11
N SER A 526 56.55 46.87 -27.80
CA SER A 526 56.66 48.05 -26.90
C SER A 526 55.46 49.01 -26.93
N THR A 527 54.73 49.45 -25.87
CA THR A 527 54.76 49.45 -24.37
C THR A 527 53.34 49.94 -23.86
N PRO A 528 53.08 50.49 -22.64
CA PRO A 528 52.39 49.78 -21.54
C PRO A 528 51.15 50.51 -20.90
N SER A 529 50.30 49.77 -20.20
CA SER A 529 49.49 50.23 -19.03
C SER A 529 48.80 48.98 -18.45
N GLY A 530 48.71 48.68 -17.16
CA GLY A 530 48.96 49.42 -15.93
C GLY A 530 47.81 49.13 -14.95
N ARG A 531 47.88 48.02 -14.19
CA ARG A 531 47.38 47.82 -12.81
C ARG A 531 47.45 46.33 -12.41
N GLY A 532 48.28 46.07 -11.40
CA GLY A 532 48.55 44.72 -10.87
C GLY A 532 47.48 44.20 -9.91
N ALA A 533 47.52 42.88 -9.76
CA ALA A 533 46.65 42.04 -8.93
C ALA A 533 47.01 42.11 -7.43
N ARG A 534 45.99 41.90 -6.57
CA ARG A 534 46.16 41.59 -5.15
C ARG A 534 45.88 40.08 -4.93
N PRO A 535 46.67 39.38 -4.10
CA PRO A 535 46.49 37.95 -3.84
C PRO A 535 45.50 37.65 -2.72
N GLU A 536 45.10 36.37 -2.71
CA GLU A 536 44.03 35.70 -1.97
C GLU A 536 44.19 35.67 -0.43
N GLY A 537 43.06 35.46 0.25
CA GLY A 537 43.00 35.09 1.66
C GLY A 537 41.79 34.19 1.94
N GLN A 538 42.03 32.88 2.04
CA GLN A 538 41.10 31.88 2.55
C GLN A 538 40.75 32.18 4.02
N ARG A 539 39.48 32.01 4.41
CA ARG A 539 39.08 31.86 5.82
C ARG A 539 38.28 30.57 5.99
N ASN A 540 38.83 29.73 6.86
CA ASN A 540 38.33 28.45 7.33
C ASN A 540 37.31 28.70 8.47
N ILE A 541 36.13 28.06 8.43
CA ILE A 541 35.02 28.29 9.39
C ILE A 541 34.91 27.17 10.45
N GLN A 542 35.83 26.21 10.48
CA GLN A 542 35.83 25.15 11.49
C GLN A 542 36.87 25.38 12.59
N ASP A 543 36.67 26.42 13.40
CA ASP A 543 37.30 26.55 14.71
C ASP A 543 36.40 27.43 15.61
N SER A 544 35.49 26.79 16.33
CA SER A 544 34.82 27.39 17.49
C SER A 544 34.76 26.35 18.60
N THR A 545 35.60 26.58 19.60
CA THR A 545 35.65 25.88 20.88
C THR A 545 34.56 26.42 21.81
N PHE A 546 33.50 25.63 22.03
CA PHE A 546 32.61 25.78 23.18
C PHE A 546 32.29 24.40 23.76
N SER A 547 32.88 24.12 24.92
CA SER A 547 32.52 22.99 25.79
C SER A 547 31.74 23.53 26.98
N ILE A 548 30.58 22.93 27.28
CA ILE A 548 29.94 23.03 28.59
C ILE A 548 29.70 21.59 29.09
N SER A 549 30.39 21.29 30.18
CA SER A 549 30.32 20.08 30.98
C SER A 549 29.07 20.08 31.88
N GLU A 550 28.60 18.87 32.19
CA GLU A 550 27.64 18.56 33.25
C GLU A 550 28.07 19.12 34.61
N ASP A 551 27.11 19.71 35.33
CA ASP A 551 27.08 19.67 36.80
C ASP A 551 25.67 19.25 37.22
N LEU A 552 25.61 18.15 37.97
CA LEU A 552 24.45 17.67 38.71
C LEU A 552 24.23 18.61 39.89
N ASP A 553 23.02 19.16 40.03
CA ASP A 553 22.56 19.55 41.36
C ASP A 553 21.07 19.29 41.56
N THR A 554 20.82 18.76 42.75
CA THR A 554 19.57 18.22 43.27
C THR A 554 18.68 19.31 43.90
N ASP A 555 17.37 19.03 43.94
CA ASP A 555 16.33 19.67 44.76
C ASP A 555 15.56 20.93 44.27
N ARG A 556 14.34 20.65 43.78
CA ARG A 556 13.00 21.22 44.11
C ARG A 556 12.75 22.76 44.25
N LYS A 557 11.70 23.15 43.50
CA LYS A 557 10.73 24.30 43.60
C LYS A 557 11.05 25.49 42.67
N SER A 558 10.12 26.17 42.00
CA SER A 558 8.65 26.26 42.06
C SER A 558 8.10 26.85 40.74
N CYS A 559 6.83 26.56 40.45
CA CYS A 559 6.11 27.00 39.25
C CYS A 559 5.92 28.53 39.19
N ILE A 560 6.12 29.14 38.02
CA ILE A 560 5.60 30.48 37.69
C ILE A 560 4.84 30.39 36.36
N ARG A 561 3.52 30.60 36.44
CA ARG A 561 2.61 30.83 35.31
C ARG A 561 2.79 32.25 34.79
N VAL A 562 3.15 32.41 33.52
CA VAL A 562 3.13 33.70 32.84
C VAL A 562 1.73 33.96 32.27
N ARG A 563 1.08 35.03 32.75
CA ARG A 563 -0.19 35.56 32.23
C ARG A 563 0.11 36.68 31.22
N ASN A 564 -0.44 36.54 30.03
CA ASN A 564 -0.80 37.53 28.99
C ASN A 564 0.24 38.56 28.49
N PRO A 565 0.44 38.69 27.16
CA PRO A 565 0.96 39.92 26.54
C PRO A 565 -0.16 40.97 26.35
N PRO A 566 0.18 42.26 26.18
CA PRO A 566 -0.78 43.37 26.25
C PRO A 566 -1.43 43.71 24.91
N GLY A 567 -2.73 44.03 24.95
CA GLY A 567 -3.35 45.04 24.08
C GLY A 567 -4.25 44.55 22.96
N GLY A 568 -5.54 44.92 23.03
CA GLY A 568 -6.42 45.00 21.86
C GLY A 568 -7.85 44.47 22.07
N LYS A 569 -8.73 45.26 22.71
CA LYS A 569 -10.18 45.05 22.66
C LYS A 569 -10.73 45.63 21.35
N SER A 570 -11.56 44.87 20.64
CA SER A 570 -12.63 45.45 19.81
C SER A 570 -13.90 44.62 19.99
N SER A 571 -14.97 45.35 20.32
CA SER A 571 -16.34 44.88 20.56
C SER A 571 -17.16 45.09 19.30
N GLY A 572 -17.97 44.11 18.91
CA GLY A 572 -19.01 44.27 17.89
C GLY A 572 -19.92 43.06 17.83
N PHE A 573 -21.11 43.19 18.43
CA PHE A 573 -22.27 42.29 18.27
C PHE A 573 -22.90 42.49 16.88
N TRP A 574 -23.23 41.40 16.18
CA TRP A 574 -24.59 40.90 15.90
C TRP A 574 -24.50 39.46 15.40
#